data_AF-A0A520JEH5-F1
#
_entry.id   AF-A0A520JEH5-F1
#
_cell.length_a   1.000
_cell.length_b   1.000
_cell.length_c   1.000
_cell.angle_alpha   90.00
_cell.angle_beta   90.00
_cell.angle_gamma   90.00
#
_symmetry.space_group_name_H-M   'P 1'
#
loop_
_entity.id
_entity.type
_entity.pdbx_description
1 polymer ?
#
loop_
_entity_poly.entity_id
_entity_poly.type
_entity_poly.pdbx_seq_one_letter_code
_entity_poly.pdbx_strand_id
1 'polypeptide(L)'
;VALAEEGGASTMVFDEIDRGVGGAVASAIGERLARLARSTQLLVVTHSPQVAARGAKHLLIAKSNDGVVTRTGVRALSEAERREEIARMLSGASITDEARAQAKRLLETA
;
A
#
# COMPACT_ATOMS: atom_id res chain seq x y z
N VAL A 1 2.36 -3.93 21.11
CA VAL A 1 1.16 -4.68 20.67
C VAL A 1 1.59 -6.10 20.36
N ALA A 2 1.19 -7.06 21.19
CA ALA A 2 1.38 -8.47 20.93
C ALA A 2 0.13 -8.98 20.19
N LEU A 3 0.30 -9.60 19.03
CA LEU A 3 -0.79 -10.31 18.36
C LEU A 3 -0.64 -11.78 18.74
N ALA A 4 -1.48 -12.22 19.67
CA ALA A 4 -1.64 -13.62 20.02
C ALA A 4 -2.40 -14.31 18.88
N GLU A 5 -1.87 -15.43 18.41
CA GLU A 5 -2.48 -16.29 17.40
C GLU A 5 -3.38 -17.30 18.11
N GLU A 6 -4.65 -16.93 18.33
CA GLU A 6 -5.69 -17.89 18.73
C GLU A 6 -7.05 -17.38 18.21
N GLY A 7 -7.43 -17.83 17.01
CA GLY A 7 -8.71 -17.50 16.37
C GLY A 7 -8.56 -17.08 14.90
N GLY A 8 -8.48 -18.06 14.00
CA GLY A 8 -8.20 -17.88 12.57
C GLY A 8 -9.31 -17.16 11.80
N ALA A 9 -9.30 -15.83 11.80
CA ALA A 9 -10.04 -15.06 10.82
C ALA A 9 -9.41 -15.31 9.44
N SER A 10 -10.19 -15.80 8.46
CA SER A 10 -9.71 -16.06 7.09
C SER A 10 -9.19 -14.79 6.40
N THR A 11 -9.66 -13.63 6.86
CA THR A 11 -9.29 -12.31 6.36
C THR A 11 -9.10 -11.36 7.54
N MET A 12 -8.03 -10.56 7.53
CA MET A 12 -7.83 -9.46 8.48
C MET A 12 -7.75 -8.13 7.72
N VAL A 13 -8.26 -7.07 8.35
CA VAL A 13 -8.25 -5.70 7.80
C VAL A 13 -7.45 -4.80 8.72
N PHE A 14 -6.51 -4.06 8.13
CA PHE A 14 -5.71 -3.05 8.81
C PHE A 14 -5.93 -1.70 8.14
N ASP A 15 -6.23 -0.67 8.94
CA ASP A 15 -6.37 0.70 8.47
C ASP A 15 -5.32 1.57 9.15
N GLU A 16 -4.52 2.28 8.34
CA GLU A 16 -3.42 3.15 8.77
C GLU A 16 -2.48 2.55 9.84
N ILE A 17 -2.15 1.26 9.72
CA ILE A 17 -1.22 0.58 10.64
C ILE A 17 0.18 1.23 10.69
N ASP A 18 0.50 2.01 9.68
CA ASP A 18 1.73 2.78 9.48
C ASP A 18 1.60 4.27 9.83
N ARG A 19 0.51 4.70 10.49
CA ARG A 19 0.34 6.11 10.87
C ARG A 19 1.46 6.58 11.79
N GLY A 20 2.06 7.71 11.43
CA GLY A 20 3.09 8.36 12.26
C GLY A 20 4.47 7.68 12.22
N VAL A 21 4.68 6.71 11.32
CA VAL A 21 5.98 6.08 11.10
C VAL A 21 6.43 6.22 9.65
N GLY A 22 7.74 6.26 9.43
CA GLY A 22 8.33 6.42 8.10
C GLY A 22 9.65 5.67 7.96
N GLY A 23 10.19 5.66 6.74
CA GLY A 23 11.50 5.06 6.46
C GLY A 23 11.57 3.57 6.83
N ALA A 24 12.62 3.20 7.57
CA ALA A 24 12.91 1.80 7.92
C ALA A 24 11.80 1.14 8.75
N VAL A 25 11.09 1.90 9.60
CA VAL A 25 10.01 1.35 10.44
C VAL A 25 8.83 0.94 9.57
N ALA A 26 8.42 1.77 8.62
CA ALA A 26 7.36 1.44 7.67
C ALA A 26 7.73 0.23 6.80
N SER A 27 8.99 0.13 6.36
CA SER A 27 9.50 -1.07 5.66
C SER A 27 9.36 -2.34 6.51
N ALA A 28 9.76 -2.29 7.78
CA ALA A 28 9.65 -3.44 8.68
C ALA A 28 8.20 -3.85 8.95
N ILE A 29 7.27 -2.90 9.00
CA ILE A 29 5.82 -3.18 9.07
C ILE A 29 5.37 -3.91 7.79
N GLY A 30 5.71 -3.38 6.61
CA GLY A 30 5.38 -4.01 5.34
C GLY A 30 5.89 -5.44 5.23
N GLU A 31 7.13 -5.70 5.66
CA GLU A 31 7.70 -7.05 5.70
C GLU A 31 6.95 -7.99 6.65
N ARG A 32 6.54 -7.52 7.82
CA ARG A 32 5.75 -8.32 8.77
C ARG A 32 4.37 -8.66 8.20
N LEU A 33 3.70 -7.70 7.57
CA LEU A 33 2.41 -7.90 6.92
C LEU A 33 2.54 -8.89 5.75
N ALA A 34 3.57 -8.76 4.92
CA ALA A 34 3.83 -9.72 3.83
C ALA A 34 4.05 -11.15 4.36
N ARG A 35 4.75 -11.31 5.50
CA ARG A 35 4.92 -12.63 6.11
C ARG A 35 3.62 -13.23 6.63
N LEU A 36 2.77 -12.41 7.26
CA LEU A 36 1.45 -12.81 7.75
C LEU A 36 0.49 -13.15 6.60
N ALA A 37 0.61 -12.42 5.48
CA ALA A 37 -0.20 -12.63 4.29
C ALA A 37 0.02 -13.99 3.60
N ARG A 38 1.05 -14.75 3.99
CA ARG A 38 1.32 -16.11 3.48
C ARG A 38 0.32 -17.14 3.96
N SER A 39 -0.31 -16.93 5.12
CA SER A 39 -1.28 -17.85 5.70
C SER A 39 -2.67 -17.24 5.90
N THR A 40 -2.81 -15.91 5.77
CA THR A 40 -4.07 -15.19 5.98
C THR A 40 -4.28 -14.13 4.91
N GLN A 41 -5.52 -13.92 4.44
CA GLN A 41 -5.79 -12.80 3.55
C GLN A 41 -5.73 -11.47 4.31
N LEU A 42 -4.91 -10.53 3.85
CA LEU A 42 -4.83 -9.19 4.44
C LEU A 42 -5.39 -8.13 3.48
N LEU A 43 -6.22 -7.24 4.02
CA LEU A 43 -6.59 -5.98 3.38
C LEU A 43 -5.95 -4.85 4.18
N VAL A 44 -5.11 -4.04 3.54
CA VAL A 44 -4.38 -2.96 4.21
C VAL A 44 -4.70 -1.65 3.50
N VAL A 45 -5.23 -0.69 4.25
CA VAL A 45 -5.38 0.71 3.81
C VAL A 45 -4.19 1.48 4.36
N THR A 46 -3.40 2.08 3.47
CA THR A 46 -2.13 2.71 3.82
C THR A 46 -1.81 3.87 2.87
N HIS A 47 -1.07 4.85 3.38
CA HIS A 47 -0.46 5.91 2.59
C HIS A 47 1.07 5.76 2.49
N SER A 48 1.68 4.77 3.15
CA SER A 48 3.11 4.48 3.02
C SER A 48 3.40 3.75 1.72
N PRO A 49 4.29 4.30 0.86
CA PRO A 49 4.77 3.57 -0.31
C PRO A 49 5.52 2.28 0.09
N GLN A 50 6.21 2.27 1.24
CA GLN A 50 6.93 1.10 1.75
C GLN A 50 6.00 -0.06 2.08
N VAL A 51 4.84 0.22 2.68
CA VAL A 51 3.83 -0.81 2.98
C VAL A 51 3.11 -1.24 1.70
N ALA A 52 2.64 -0.29 0.88
CA ALA A 52 1.92 -0.59 -0.35
C ALA A 52 2.75 -1.41 -1.35
N ALA A 53 4.07 -1.17 -1.44
CA ALA A 53 4.97 -1.95 -2.29
C ALA A 53 5.02 -3.43 -1.90
N ARG A 54 4.77 -3.80 -0.65
CA ARG A 54 4.77 -5.20 -0.18
C ARG A 54 3.47 -5.95 -0.46
N GLY A 55 2.40 -5.26 -0.90
CA GLY A 55 1.12 -5.88 -1.21
C GLY A 55 1.19 -6.73 -2.48
N ALA A 56 0.62 -7.94 -2.44
CA ALA A 56 0.55 -8.82 -3.62
C ALA A 56 -0.36 -8.26 -4.73
N LYS A 57 -1.33 -7.42 -4.36
CA LYS A 57 -2.21 -6.66 -5.25
C LYS A 57 -2.31 -5.24 -4.73
N HIS A 58 -2.43 -4.27 -5.64
CA HIS A 58 -2.58 -2.86 -5.29
C HIS A 58 -3.88 -2.34 -5.89
N LEU A 59 -4.79 -1.90 -5.02
CA LEU A 59 -6.04 -1.22 -5.40
C LEU A 59 -5.88 0.27 -5.18
N LEU A 60 -6.27 1.06 -6.18
CA LEU A 60 -6.33 2.52 -6.08
C LEU A 60 -7.74 2.93 -5.70
N ILE A 61 -7.85 3.74 -4.64
CA ILE A 61 -9.08 4.41 -4.24
C ILE A 61 -8.98 5.87 -4.70
N ALA A 62 -9.92 6.30 -5.54
CA ALA A 62 -9.92 7.65 -6.07
C ALA A 62 -11.33 8.25 -6.07
N LYS A 63 -11.42 9.56 -5.81
CA LYS A 63 -12.65 10.33 -5.96
C LYS A 63 -12.75 10.85 -7.39
N SER A 64 -13.94 10.76 -7.95
CA SER A 64 -14.32 11.36 -9.24
C SER A 64 -15.53 12.27 -9.02
N ASN A 65 -15.61 13.37 -9.74
CA ASN A 65 -16.72 14.32 -9.66
C ASN A 65 -17.16 14.67 -11.09
N ASP A 66 -18.44 14.54 -11.37
CA ASP A 66 -19.07 14.87 -12.67
C ASP A 66 -19.72 16.28 -12.68
N GLY A 67 -19.49 17.06 -11.64
CA GLY A 67 -20.07 18.38 -11.42
C GLY A 67 -21.30 18.38 -10.51
N VAL A 68 -21.90 17.21 -10.23
CA VAL A 68 -23.13 17.10 -9.43
C VAL A 68 -22.90 16.23 -8.19
N VAL A 69 -22.16 15.13 -8.32
CA VAL A 69 -21.89 14.20 -7.21
C VAL A 69 -20.42 13.78 -7.19
N THR A 70 -19.81 13.81 -6.01
CA THR A 70 -18.50 13.16 -5.80
C THR A 70 -18.71 11.68 -5.49
N ARG A 71 -18.15 10.80 -6.32
CA ARG A 71 -18.17 9.34 -6.15
C ARG A 71 -16.77 8.82 -5.85
N THR A 72 -16.66 7.89 -4.91
CA THR A 72 -15.41 7.16 -4.63
C THR A 72 -15.42 5.85 -5.41
N GLY A 73 -14.43 5.65 -6.26
CA GLY A 73 -14.20 4.41 -6.99
C GLY A 73 -13.01 3.64 -6.44
N VAL A 74 -13.01 2.33 -6.66
CA VAL A 74 -11.89 1.43 -6.36
C VAL A 74 -11.58 0.62 -7.61
N ARG A 75 -10.31 0.53 -7.99
CA ARG A 75 -9.88 -0.29 -9.13
C ARG A 75 -8.52 -0.93 -8.88
N ALA A 76 -8.28 -2.09 -9.48
CA ALA A 76 -6.94 -2.69 -9.47
C ALA A 76 -5.99 -1.91 -10.37
N LEU A 77 -4.72 -1.86 -9.97
CA LEU A 77 -3.63 -1.30 -10.76
C LEU A 77 -2.91 -2.41 -11.52
N SER A 78 -2.58 -2.16 -12.78
CA SER A 78 -1.56 -2.93 -13.51
C SER A 78 -0.17 -2.71 -12.90
N GLU A 79 0.82 -3.54 -13.23
CA GLU A 79 2.19 -3.37 -12.73
C GLU A 79 2.79 -2.00 -13.09
N ALA A 80 2.48 -1.49 -14.30
CA ALA A 80 2.95 -0.17 -14.74
C ALA A 80 2.30 0.95 -13.92
N GLU A 81 0.98 0.91 -13.73
CA GLU A 81 0.25 1.89 -12.92
C GLU A 81 0.64 1.80 -11.43
N ARG A 82 0.89 0.58 -10.93
CA ARG A 82 1.36 0.34 -9.57
C ARG A 82 2.69 1.05 -9.32
N ARG A 83 3.63 0.97 -10.27
CA ARG A 83 4.91 1.69 -10.17
C ARG A 83 4.73 3.20 -10.16
N GLU A 84 3.88 3.74 -11.05
CA GLU A 84 3.58 5.19 -11.06
C GLU A 84 2.89 5.62 -9.76
N GLU A 85 1.99 4.81 -9.21
CA GLU A 85 1.31 5.13 -7.96
C GLU A 85 2.26 5.13 -6.76
N ILE A 86 3.18 4.16 -6.67
CA ILE A 86 4.22 4.17 -5.64
C ILE A 86 5.13 5.39 -5.80
N ALA A 87 5.48 5.78 -7.03
CA ALA A 87 6.26 6.99 -7.29
C ALA A 87 5.49 8.25 -6.86
N ARG A 88 4.18 8.31 -7.12
CA ARG A 88 3.29 9.38 -6.64
C ARG A 88 3.22 9.42 -5.11
N MET A 89 3.11 8.27 -4.44
CA MET A 89 3.13 8.19 -2.98
C MET A 89 4.45 8.69 -2.39
N LEU A 90 5.58 8.49 -3.09
CA LEU A 90 6.90 8.96 -2.67
C LEU A 90 7.12 10.47 -2.89
N SER A 91 6.61 11.03 -3.99
CA SER A 91 6.90 12.41 -4.44
C SER A 91 5.75 13.39 -4.27
N GLY A 92 4.55 12.90 -3.94
CA GLY A 92 3.34 13.71 -3.83
C GLY A 92 2.68 13.94 -5.19
N ALA A 93 2.29 15.19 -5.47
CA ALA A 93 1.48 15.52 -6.66
C ALA A 93 2.27 15.44 -7.98
N SER A 94 3.58 15.69 -7.95
CA SER A 94 4.43 15.73 -9.14
C SER A 94 5.40 14.55 -9.14
N ILE A 95 5.17 13.60 -10.05
CA ILE A 95 6.01 12.41 -10.19
C ILE A 95 7.31 12.78 -10.90
N THR A 96 8.44 12.60 -10.22
CA THR A 96 9.79 12.83 -10.78
C THR A 96 10.44 11.51 -11.23
N ASP A 97 11.50 11.60 -12.02
CA ASP A 97 12.24 10.43 -12.48
C ASP A 97 13.00 9.74 -11.33
N GLU A 98 13.46 10.50 -10.33
CA GLU A 98 14.04 9.95 -9.10
C GLU A 98 13.00 9.16 -8.30
N ALA A 99 11.76 9.67 -8.23
CA ALA A 99 10.66 8.98 -7.57
C ALA A 99 10.31 7.66 -8.28
N ARG A 100 10.29 7.65 -9.62
CA ARG A 100 10.13 6.42 -10.42
C ARG A 100 11.26 5.43 -10.19
N ALA A 101 12.51 5.91 -10.17
CA ALA A 101 13.68 5.06 -9.90
C ALA A 101 13.62 4.45 -8.50
N GLN A 102 13.20 5.22 -7.50
CA GLN A 102 13.01 4.74 -6.13
C GLN A 102 11.84 3.76 -6.02
N ALA A 103 10.71 4.04 -6.66
CA ALA A 103 9.57 3.13 -6.71
C ALA A 103 9.96 1.78 -7.32
N LYS A 104 10.75 1.79 -8.40
CA LYS A 104 11.28 0.56 -9.01
C LYS A 104 12.09 -0.25 -8.01
N ARG A 105 13.05 0.36 -7.31
CA ARG A 105 13.86 -0.34 -6.27
C ARG A 105 12.99 -0.89 -5.14
N LEU A 106 11.97 -0.15 -4.73
CA LEU A 106 11.06 -0.56 -3.66
C LEU A 106 10.24 -1.79 -4.06
N LEU A 107 9.81 -1.87 -5.34
CA LEU A 107 9.08 -3.00 -5.90
C LEU A 107 9.97 -4.21 -6.21
N GLU A 108 11.25 -4.00 -6.57
CA GLU A 108 12.22 -5.09 -6.78
C GLU A 108 12.56 -5.82 -5.47
N THR A 109 12.60 -5.08 -4.37
CA THR A 109 12.89 -5.62 -3.03
C THR A 109 11.65 -6.17 -2.35
N ALA A 110 10.46 -5.99 -2.94
CA ALA A 110 9.14 -6.26 -2.35
C ALA A 110 8.83 -7.75 -2.17
#